data_AF-A0A3B8RY20-F1
#
_entry.id   AF-A0A3B8RY20-F1
#
_cell.length_a   1.000
_cell.length_b   1.000
_cell.length_c   1.000
_cell.angle_alpha   90.00
_cell.angle_beta   90.00
_cell.angle_gamma   90.00
#
_symmetry.space_group_name_H-M   'P 1'
#
loop_
_entity.id
_entity.type
_entity.pdbx_description
1 polymer ?
#
loop_
_entity_poly.entity_id
_entity_poly.type
_entity_poly.pdbx_seq_one_letter_code
_entity_poly.pdbx_strand_id
1 'polypeptide(L)'
;AEKLLSEALGTENTSTPILKYFKIYADVECFEKKNRWKVTPFKWDEPERLGNKAAPIYMVYETLFRFANYDEQKISDLMKAFNYTAAALQIVYDLLDAKEDLSNGYETLVMTGYYEIYGFQDEITDEKITTILDQERLKTIYTIVHELFDKARALFEKHDEYIILLTHEIQFYNINSLIEAQ
;
A
#
# COMPACT_ATOMS: atom_id res chain seq x y z
N ALA A 1 -7.21 19.76 6.30
CA ALA A 1 -6.81 19.40 4.92
C ALA A 1 -7.90 19.77 3.91
N GLU A 2 -9.12 19.22 4.03
CA GLU A 2 -10.25 19.50 3.13
C GLU A 2 -10.54 20.99 2.89
N LYS A 3 -10.70 21.80 3.95
CA LYS A 3 -10.94 23.24 3.82
C LYS A 3 -9.83 23.94 2.99
N LEU A 4 -8.57 23.63 3.28
CA LEU A 4 -7.41 24.23 2.59
C LEU A 4 -7.35 23.81 1.11
N LEU A 5 -7.65 22.53 0.80
CA LEU A 5 -7.67 22.05 -0.58
C LEU A 5 -8.79 22.72 -1.37
N SER A 6 -10.00 22.81 -0.80
CA SER A 6 -11.14 23.47 -1.45
C SER A 6 -10.92 24.97 -1.64
N GLU A 7 -10.26 25.64 -0.69
CA GLU A 7 -9.86 27.06 -0.83
C GLU A 7 -8.80 27.26 -1.92
N ALA A 8 -7.86 26.33 -2.09
CA ALA A 8 -6.77 26.46 -3.05
C ALA A 8 -7.13 26.01 -4.47
N LEU A 9 -7.96 24.96 -4.61
CA LEU A 9 -8.16 24.23 -5.88
C LEU A 9 -9.62 24.23 -6.37
N GLY A 10 -10.54 24.82 -5.62
CA GLY A 10 -11.96 24.89 -5.97
C GLY A 10 -12.75 23.62 -5.57
N THR A 11 -13.97 23.82 -5.07
CA THR A 11 -14.86 22.75 -4.59
C THR A 11 -15.26 21.73 -5.65
N GLU A 12 -15.32 22.18 -6.91
CA GLU A 12 -15.60 21.38 -8.10
C GLU A 12 -14.54 20.30 -8.34
N ASN A 13 -13.29 20.57 -7.93
CA ASN A 13 -12.17 19.63 -8.09
C ASN A 13 -11.97 18.74 -6.87
N THR A 14 -12.39 19.17 -5.68
CA THR A 14 -12.02 18.53 -4.40
C THR A 14 -13.11 17.63 -3.83
N SER A 15 -14.38 18.00 -3.97
CA SER A 15 -15.50 17.35 -3.26
C SER A 15 -15.60 15.85 -3.55
N THR A 16 -15.50 15.46 -4.82
CA THR A 16 -15.59 14.04 -5.23
C THR A 16 -14.38 13.23 -4.75
N PRO A 17 -13.12 13.65 -4.98
CA PRO A 17 -11.95 12.96 -4.43
C PRO A 17 -11.96 12.82 -2.91
N ILE A 18 -12.31 13.88 -2.16
CA ILE A 18 -12.34 13.84 -0.69
C ILE A 18 -13.27 12.72 -0.20
N LEU A 19 -14.52 12.71 -0.67
CA LEU A 19 -15.51 11.73 -0.24
C LEU A 19 -15.11 10.31 -0.64
N LYS A 20 -14.61 10.13 -1.87
CA LYS A 20 -14.15 8.84 -2.40
C LYS A 20 -13.05 8.25 -1.52
N TYR A 21 -11.98 8.99 -1.26
CA TYR A 21 -10.83 8.45 -0.55
C TYR A 21 -11.01 8.39 0.95
N PHE A 22 -11.82 9.28 1.55
CA PHE A 22 -12.22 9.13 2.94
C PHE A 22 -12.94 7.79 3.18
N LYS A 23 -13.87 7.44 2.29
CA LYS A 23 -14.58 6.16 2.36
C LYS A 23 -13.62 4.97 2.22
N ILE A 24 -12.74 4.98 1.22
CA ILE A 24 -11.75 3.92 1.01
C ILE A 24 -10.85 3.74 2.24
N TYR A 25 -10.35 4.84 2.81
CA TYR A 25 -9.49 4.80 3.99
C TYR A 25 -10.24 4.26 5.22
N ALA A 26 -11.46 4.76 5.46
CA ALA A 26 -12.29 4.29 6.57
C ALA A 26 -12.60 2.79 6.45
N ASP A 27 -12.88 2.31 5.24
CA ASP A 27 -13.16 0.89 4.98
C ASP A 27 -11.93 0.03 5.30
N VAL A 28 -10.73 0.38 4.82
CA VAL A 28 -9.51 -0.41 5.08
C VAL A 28 -9.08 -0.37 6.56
N GLU A 29 -9.14 0.79 7.20
CA GLU A 29 -8.81 0.96 8.63
C GLU A 29 -9.78 0.17 9.52
N CYS A 30 -11.08 0.23 9.20
CA CYS A 30 -12.08 -0.53 9.93
C CYS A 30 -11.88 -2.04 9.72
N PHE A 31 -11.52 -2.44 8.49
CA PHE A 31 -11.27 -3.83 8.13
C PHE A 31 -10.07 -4.39 8.89
N GLU A 32 -8.96 -3.65 8.99
CA GLU A 32 -7.77 -4.06 9.74
C GLU A 32 -8.03 -4.09 11.25
N LYS A 33 -8.58 -3.02 11.83
CA LYS A 33 -8.82 -2.93 13.28
C LYS A 33 -9.81 -3.98 13.81
N LYS A 34 -10.79 -4.40 12.99
CA LYS A 34 -11.73 -5.49 13.35
C LYS A 34 -11.09 -6.87 13.39
N ASN A 35 -9.95 -7.03 12.70
CA ASN A 35 -9.18 -8.27 12.64
C ASN A 35 -7.95 -8.26 13.56
N ARG A 36 -7.88 -7.29 14.48
CA ARG A 36 -6.88 -7.31 15.55
C ARG A 36 -7.00 -8.61 16.37
N TRP A 37 -5.86 -9.25 16.63
CA TRP A 37 -5.71 -10.57 17.28
C TRP A 37 -6.42 -11.70 16.52
N LYS A 38 -6.57 -11.56 15.20
CA LYS A 38 -7.13 -12.56 14.29
C LYS A 38 -6.26 -12.64 13.04
N VAL A 39 -6.51 -13.69 12.25
CA VAL A 39 -5.87 -13.88 10.95
C VAL A 39 -6.07 -12.66 10.07
N THR A 40 -5.04 -12.30 9.32
CA THR A 40 -5.07 -11.15 8.43
C THR A 40 -6.20 -11.28 7.42
N PRO A 41 -6.93 -10.19 7.13
CA PRO A 41 -8.01 -10.24 6.16
C PRO A 41 -7.55 -9.89 4.74
N PHE A 42 -6.26 -9.57 4.57
CA PHE A 42 -5.61 -9.36 3.28
C PHE A 42 -5.18 -10.69 2.66
N LYS A 43 -5.00 -10.72 1.33
CA LYS A 43 -4.69 -11.95 0.60
C LYS A 43 -3.63 -11.70 -0.47
N TRP A 44 -2.86 -12.75 -0.76
CA TRP A 44 -1.77 -12.72 -1.74
C TRP A 44 -2.24 -12.59 -3.19
N ASP A 45 -3.49 -12.92 -3.48
CA ASP A 45 -4.12 -12.74 -4.80
C ASP A 45 -4.69 -11.33 -5.04
N GLU A 46 -4.78 -10.51 -3.97
CA GLU A 46 -5.26 -9.11 -4.02
C GLU A 46 -4.32 -8.15 -3.25
N PRO A 47 -2.99 -8.16 -3.50
CA PRO A 47 -2.03 -7.38 -2.71
C PRO A 47 -2.23 -5.88 -2.86
N GLU A 48 -2.81 -5.40 -3.97
CA GLU A 48 -3.09 -3.98 -4.22
C GLU A 48 -4.04 -3.36 -3.18
N ARG A 49 -4.84 -4.18 -2.48
CA ARG A 49 -5.74 -3.70 -1.43
C ARG A 49 -5.00 -3.05 -0.28
N LEU A 50 -3.74 -3.42 -0.04
CA LEU A 50 -2.88 -2.78 0.95
C LEU A 50 -2.61 -1.31 0.59
N GLY A 51 -2.54 -0.98 -0.70
CA GLY A 51 -2.35 0.38 -1.19
C GLY A 51 -3.48 1.33 -0.78
N ASN A 52 -4.66 0.82 -0.40
CA ASN A 52 -5.76 1.65 0.09
C ASN A 52 -5.46 2.34 1.43
N LYS A 53 -4.47 1.85 2.20
CA LYS A 53 -4.02 2.53 3.43
C LYS A 53 -3.50 3.94 3.14
N ALA A 54 -2.95 4.18 1.95
CA ALA A 54 -2.51 5.49 1.51
C ALA A 54 -3.63 6.36 0.89
N ALA A 55 -4.89 5.93 0.93
CA ALA A 55 -6.02 6.70 0.37
C ALA A 55 -6.06 8.20 0.75
N PRO A 56 -5.68 8.63 1.97
CA PRO A 56 -5.63 10.05 2.29
C PRO A 56 -4.73 10.89 1.36
N ILE A 57 -3.62 10.35 0.83
CA ILE A 57 -2.76 11.09 -0.10
C ILE A 57 -3.33 11.10 -1.52
N TYR A 58 -4.07 10.06 -1.90
CA TYR A 58 -4.70 9.95 -3.22
C TYR A 58 -5.72 11.05 -3.47
N MET A 59 -6.39 11.52 -2.42
CA MET A 59 -7.23 12.70 -2.46
C MET A 59 -6.50 13.92 -2.99
N VAL A 60 -5.25 14.14 -2.56
CA VAL A 60 -4.44 15.28 -2.99
C VAL A 60 -4.08 15.14 -4.47
N TYR A 61 -3.57 13.98 -4.88
CA TYR A 61 -3.17 13.75 -6.27
C TYR A 61 -4.33 13.81 -7.25
N GLU A 62 -5.45 13.13 -6.97
CA GLU A 62 -6.61 13.19 -7.87
C GLU A 62 -7.17 14.61 -7.98
N THR A 63 -7.19 15.38 -6.89
CA THR A 63 -7.59 16.80 -6.93
C THR A 63 -6.66 17.61 -7.82
N LEU A 64 -5.34 17.42 -7.71
CA LEU A 64 -4.36 18.12 -8.54
C LEU A 64 -4.51 17.77 -10.03
N PHE A 65 -4.75 16.50 -10.36
CA PHE A 65 -4.98 16.08 -11.74
C PHE A 65 -6.27 16.67 -12.32
N ARG A 66 -7.35 16.73 -11.53
CA ARG A 66 -8.59 17.40 -11.92
C ARG A 66 -8.36 18.89 -12.17
N PHE A 67 -7.67 19.57 -11.26
CA PHE A 67 -7.30 20.97 -11.41
C PHE A 67 -6.43 21.22 -12.65
N ALA A 68 -5.54 20.29 -12.99
CA ALA A 68 -4.73 20.31 -14.20
C ALA A 68 -5.49 19.91 -15.49
N ASN A 69 -6.81 19.64 -15.39
CA ASN A 69 -7.68 19.22 -16.50
C ASN A 69 -7.23 17.92 -17.18
N TYR A 70 -6.71 16.96 -16.41
CA TYR A 70 -6.46 15.61 -16.92
C TYR A 70 -7.81 14.93 -17.23
N ASP A 71 -7.85 14.09 -18.27
CA ASP A 71 -9.04 13.30 -18.56
C ASP A 71 -9.25 12.20 -17.51
N GLU A 72 -10.52 11.80 -17.32
CA GLU A 72 -10.88 10.83 -16.27
C GLU A 72 -10.20 9.47 -16.43
N GLN A 73 -9.89 9.03 -17.66
CA GLN A 73 -9.21 7.77 -17.88
C GLN A 73 -7.75 7.85 -17.45
N LYS A 74 -7.06 8.94 -17.80
CA LYS A 74 -5.71 9.22 -17.32
C LYS A 74 -5.67 9.33 -15.80
N ILE A 75 -6.61 10.05 -15.18
CA ILE A 75 -6.73 10.12 -13.72
C ILE A 75 -6.88 8.71 -13.12
N SER A 76 -7.83 7.92 -13.61
CA SER A 76 -8.07 6.57 -13.09
C SER A 76 -6.83 5.67 -13.19
N ASP A 77 -6.13 5.72 -14.32
CA ASP A 77 -4.91 4.95 -14.54
C ASP A 77 -3.78 5.39 -13.59
N LEU A 78 -3.57 6.70 -13.41
CA LEU A 78 -2.54 7.21 -12.51
C LEU A 78 -2.86 6.90 -11.04
N MET A 79 -4.12 7.01 -10.62
CA MET A 79 -4.53 6.64 -9.26
C MET A 79 -4.32 5.14 -9.00
N LYS A 80 -4.53 4.31 -10.01
CA LYS A 80 -4.22 2.87 -9.96
C LYS A 80 -2.71 2.61 -9.87
N ALA A 81 -1.90 3.38 -10.59
CA ALA A 81 -0.44 3.31 -10.51
C ALA A 81 0.06 3.64 -9.10
N PHE A 82 -0.42 4.75 -8.51
CA PHE A 82 -0.09 5.10 -7.11
C PHE A 82 -0.51 4.02 -6.12
N ASN A 83 -1.67 3.39 -6.33
CA ASN A 83 -2.13 2.31 -5.49
C ASN A 83 -1.19 1.10 -5.51
N TYR A 84 -0.68 0.72 -6.69
CA TYR A 84 0.31 -0.34 -6.81
C TYR A 84 1.63 0.01 -6.12
N THR A 85 2.15 1.23 -6.30
CA THR A 85 3.37 1.69 -5.60
C THR A 85 3.20 1.65 -4.09
N ALA A 86 2.07 2.15 -3.56
CA ALA A 86 1.80 2.15 -2.14
C ALA A 86 1.60 0.75 -1.56
N ALA A 87 0.96 -0.16 -2.29
CA ALA A 87 0.82 -1.55 -1.88
C ALA A 87 2.19 -2.23 -1.75
N ALA A 88 3.08 -2.00 -2.73
CA ALA A 88 4.44 -2.54 -2.69
C ALA A 88 5.24 -2.00 -1.50
N LEU A 89 5.16 -0.69 -1.25
CA LEU A 89 5.77 -0.05 -0.08
C LEU A 89 5.22 -0.62 1.23
N GLN A 90 3.91 -0.78 1.34
CA GLN A 90 3.26 -1.32 2.55
C GLN A 90 3.72 -2.75 2.84
N ILE A 91 3.85 -3.62 1.83
CA ILE A 91 4.33 -4.99 2.01
C ILE A 91 5.75 -5.01 2.60
N VAL A 92 6.61 -4.10 2.15
CA VAL A 92 8.01 -4.00 2.64
C VAL A 92 8.04 -3.43 4.06
N TYR A 93 7.21 -2.44 4.37
CA TYR A 93 7.08 -1.94 5.74
C TYR A 93 6.55 -3.00 6.70
N ASP A 94 5.49 -3.72 6.32
CA ASP A 94 4.95 -4.84 7.10
C ASP A 94 6.01 -5.94 7.35
N LEU A 95 6.95 -6.14 6.41
CA LEU A 95 8.09 -7.06 6.56
C LEU A 95 9.08 -6.56 7.61
N LEU A 96 9.43 -5.27 7.57
CA LEU A 96 10.37 -4.65 8.51
C LEU A 96 9.77 -4.55 9.92
N ASP A 97 8.48 -4.28 10.02
CA ASP A 97 7.75 -4.04 11.27
C ASP A 97 7.05 -5.30 11.80
N ALA A 98 7.29 -6.48 11.20
CA ALA A 98 6.59 -7.74 11.50
C ALA A 98 6.45 -8.04 13.00
N LYS A 99 7.52 -7.81 13.78
CA LYS A 99 7.52 -8.01 15.23
C LYS A 99 6.64 -7.00 15.95
N GLU A 100 6.70 -5.74 15.57
CA GLU A 100 5.91 -4.65 16.16
C GLU A 100 4.43 -4.82 15.83
N ASP A 101 4.11 -5.15 14.58
CA ASP A 101 2.74 -5.39 14.13
C ASP A 101 2.11 -6.56 14.89
N LEU A 102 2.80 -7.71 14.95
CA LEU A 102 2.32 -8.87 15.70
C LEU A 102 2.15 -8.55 17.19
N SER A 103 3.07 -7.78 17.77
CA SER A 103 3.00 -7.37 19.19
C SER A 103 1.82 -6.46 19.47
N ASN A 104 1.39 -5.72 18.45
CA ASN A 104 0.19 -4.89 18.48
C ASN A 104 -1.07 -5.64 18.06
N GLY A 105 -1.00 -6.94 17.76
CA GLY A 105 -2.16 -7.75 17.39
C GLY A 105 -2.52 -7.66 15.91
N TYR A 106 -1.63 -7.17 15.06
CA TYR A 106 -1.84 -7.11 13.61
C TYR A 106 -1.08 -8.25 12.94
N GLU A 107 -1.81 -9.25 12.46
CA GLU A 107 -1.26 -10.14 11.44
C GLU A 107 -1.35 -9.41 10.10
N THR A 108 -0.21 -9.04 9.55
CA THR A 108 -0.10 -8.41 8.22
C THR A 108 -0.12 -9.47 7.12
N LEU A 109 -0.19 -9.04 5.85
CA LEU A 109 -0.15 -9.99 4.73
C LEU A 109 1.14 -10.84 4.77
N VAL A 110 2.29 -10.23 5.06
CA VAL A 110 3.57 -10.94 5.11
C VAL A 110 3.65 -11.97 6.23
N MET A 111 2.91 -11.74 7.33
CA MET A 111 2.83 -12.66 8.48
C MET A 111 1.60 -13.57 8.46
N THR A 112 0.87 -13.66 7.33
CA THR A 112 -0.31 -14.53 7.18
C THR A 112 -0.03 -15.95 7.68
N GLY A 113 -0.85 -16.44 8.61
CA GLY A 113 -0.75 -17.78 9.16
C GLY A 113 0.04 -17.88 10.47
N TYR A 114 0.65 -16.79 10.94
CA TYR A 114 1.36 -16.74 12.22
C TYR A 114 0.42 -17.13 13.38
N TYR A 115 -0.76 -16.50 13.48
CA TYR A 115 -1.72 -16.79 14.55
C TYR A 115 -2.44 -18.13 14.37
N GLU A 116 -2.50 -18.68 13.16
CA GLU A 116 -3.02 -20.04 12.94
C GLU A 116 -2.07 -21.10 13.49
N ILE A 117 -0.75 -20.89 13.32
CA ILE A 117 0.29 -21.83 13.74
C ILE A 117 0.57 -21.72 15.24
N TYR A 118 0.76 -20.50 15.75
CA TYR A 118 1.21 -20.25 17.12
C TYR A 118 0.11 -19.80 18.08
N GLY A 119 -0.97 -19.21 17.56
CA GLY A 119 -2.00 -18.56 18.37
C GLY A 119 -1.64 -17.12 18.76
N PHE A 120 -2.66 -16.30 19.01
CA PHE A 120 -2.48 -14.86 19.30
C PHE A 120 -1.97 -14.54 20.71
N GLN A 121 -1.98 -15.51 21.63
CA GLN A 121 -1.50 -15.35 23.02
C GLN A 121 -0.05 -15.79 23.21
N ASP A 122 0.53 -16.39 22.17
CA ASP A 122 1.87 -16.97 22.22
C ASP A 122 2.95 -15.87 22.14
N GLU A 123 4.11 -16.15 22.73
CA GLU A 123 5.22 -15.19 22.76
C GLU A 123 5.81 -14.98 21.36
N ILE A 124 5.93 -13.72 20.96
CA ILE A 124 6.48 -13.33 19.66
C ILE A 124 8.01 -13.30 19.73
N THR A 125 8.65 -14.21 18.99
CA THR A 125 10.12 -14.34 18.94
C THR A 125 10.63 -14.24 17.50
N ASP A 126 11.88 -13.82 17.35
CA ASP A 126 12.51 -13.66 16.03
C ASP A 126 12.63 -15.02 15.30
N GLU A 127 12.75 -16.13 16.04
CA GLU A 127 12.77 -17.50 15.50
C GLU A 127 11.43 -17.88 14.85
N LYS A 128 10.30 -17.56 15.50
CA LYS A 128 8.95 -17.81 14.95
C LYS A 128 8.67 -16.94 13.73
N ILE A 129 9.09 -15.68 13.79
CA ILE A 129 9.00 -14.75 12.65
C ILE A 129 9.80 -15.30 11.47
N THR A 130 11.06 -15.72 11.69
CA THR A 130 11.92 -16.30 10.65
C THR A 130 11.34 -17.59 10.07
N THR A 131 10.63 -18.39 10.88
CA THR A 131 9.97 -19.62 10.41
C THR A 131 8.81 -19.31 9.45
N ILE A 132 8.04 -18.24 9.70
CA ILE A 132 6.97 -17.79 8.79
C ILE A 132 7.55 -17.12 7.54
N LEU A 133 8.59 -16.32 7.72
CA LEU A 133 9.34 -15.64 6.65
C LEU A 133 10.43 -16.55 6.07
N ASP A 134 10.04 -17.78 5.72
CA ASP A 134 10.95 -18.70 5.05
C ASP A 134 11.35 -18.20 3.64
N GLN A 135 12.29 -18.92 3.02
CA GLN A 135 12.80 -18.55 1.70
C GLN A 135 11.72 -18.48 0.62
N GLU A 136 10.70 -19.35 0.67
CA GLU A 136 9.60 -19.34 -0.31
C GLU A 136 8.67 -18.14 -0.09
N ARG A 137 8.41 -17.77 1.17
CA ARG A 137 7.67 -16.55 1.53
C ARG A 137 8.40 -15.30 1.07
N LEU A 138 9.70 -15.20 1.36
CA LEU A 138 10.52 -14.05 0.95
C LEU A 138 10.57 -13.91 -0.57
N LYS A 139 10.71 -15.02 -1.30
CA LYS A 139 10.65 -15.03 -2.77
C LYS A 139 9.28 -14.58 -3.30
N THR A 140 8.20 -15.00 -2.64
CA THR A 140 6.84 -14.56 -2.98
C THR A 140 6.68 -13.05 -2.78
N ILE A 141 7.14 -12.53 -1.64
CA ILE A 141 7.14 -11.10 -1.33
C ILE A 141 7.92 -10.32 -2.39
N TYR A 142 9.16 -10.75 -2.68
CA TYR A 142 10.01 -10.12 -3.68
C TYR A 142 9.32 -10.05 -5.05
N THR A 143 8.74 -11.17 -5.49
CA THR A 143 8.04 -11.27 -6.79
C THR A 143 6.85 -10.32 -6.85
N ILE A 144 6.00 -10.32 -5.83
CA ILE A 144 4.78 -9.48 -5.80
C ILE A 144 5.14 -7.99 -5.75
N VAL A 145 6.14 -7.61 -4.95
CA VAL A 145 6.62 -6.23 -4.88
C VAL A 145 7.08 -5.77 -6.27
N HIS A 146 7.90 -6.57 -6.96
CA HIS A 146 8.37 -6.25 -8.32
C HIS A 146 7.21 -6.13 -9.31
N GLU A 147 6.27 -7.08 -9.31
CA GLU A 147 5.10 -7.04 -10.18
C GLU A 147 4.25 -5.77 -9.97
N LEU A 148 4.08 -5.32 -8.72
CA LEU A 148 3.37 -4.08 -8.41
C LEU A 148 4.12 -2.86 -8.94
N PHE A 149 5.44 -2.80 -8.77
CA PHE A 149 6.28 -1.75 -9.34
C PHE A 149 6.21 -1.72 -10.87
N ASP A 150 6.23 -2.88 -11.52
CA ASP A 150 6.13 -3.00 -12.98
C ASP A 150 4.75 -2.54 -13.50
N LYS A 151 3.67 -2.93 -12.81
CA LYS A 151 2.31 -2.49 -13.14
C LYS A 151 2.16 -0.97 -13.02
N ALA A 152 2.73 -0.36 -11.98
CA ALA A 152 2.74 1.08 -11.81
C ALA A 152 3.58 1.78 -12.91
N ARG A 153 4.79 1.26 -13.19
CA ARG A 153 5.68 1.77 -14.25
C ARG A 153 4.97 1.84 -15.59
N ALA A 154 4.33 0.76 -16.00
CA ALA A 154 3.62 0.69 -17.28
C ALA A 154 2.52 1.77 -17.41
N LEU A 155 1.85 2.12 -16.32
CA LEU A 155 0.81 3.17 -16.31
C LEU A 155 1.41 4.58 -16.32
N PHE A 156 2.51 4.83 -15.62
CA PHE A 156 3.20 6.12 -15.68
C PHE A 156 3.81 6.37 -17.07
N GLU A 157 4.42 5.36 -17.68
CA GLU A 157 4.98 5.42 -19.04
C GLU A 157 3.88 5.66 -20.09
N LYS A 158 2.74 4.95 -19.98
CA LYS A 158 1.59 5.13 -20.88
C LYS A 158 1.10 6.57 -20.97
N HIS A 159 1.25 7.34 -19.89
CA HIS A 159 0.69 8.69 -19.74
C HIS A 159 1.75 9.80 -19.74
N ASP A 160 3.00 9.48 -20.10
CA ASP A 160 4.13 10.41 -20.17
C ASP A 160 4.44 11.13 -18.83
N GLU A 161 4.15 10.50 -17.69
CA GLU A 161 4.36 11.09 -16.35
C GLU A 161 5.81 10.90 -15.87
N TYR A 162 6.79 11.39 -16.64
CA TYR A 162 8.22 11.12 -16.43
C TYR A 162 8.77 11.53 -15.06
N ILE A 163 8.26 12.64 -14.48
CA ILE A 163 8.69 13.09 -13.15
C ILE A 163 8.20 12.11 -12.08
N ILE A 164 6.94 11.68 -12.18
CA ILE A 164 6.35 10.71 -11.24
C ILE A 164 7.05 9.35 -11.41
N LEU A 165 7.29 8.93 -12.65
CA LEU A 165 8.05 7.74 -12.97
C LEU A 165 9.44 7.77 -12.34
N LEU A 166 10.18 8.88 -12.43
CA LEU A 166 11.48 8.99 -11.79
C LEU A 166 11.40 8.80 -10.27
N THR A 167 10.39 9.39 -9.62
CA THR A 167 10.19 9.19 -8.17
C THR A 167 9.84 7.74 -7.83
N HIS A 168 9.05 7.08 -8.69
CA HIS A 168 8.72 5.66 -8.57
C HIS A 168 9.95 4.76 -8.69
N GLU A 169 10.84 5.02 -9.65
CA GLU A 169 12.09 4.26 -9.80
C GLU A 169 13.05 4.46 -8.63
N ILE A 170 13.10 5.66 -8.05
CA ILE A 170 13.89 5.90 -6.84
C ILE A 170 13.35 5.06 -5.66
N GLN A 171 12.02 4.98 -5.51
CA GLN A 171 11.42 4.14 -4.47
C GLN A 171 11.72 2.66 -4.72
N PHE A 172 11.62 2.21 -5.97
CA PHE A 172 11.94 0.83 -6.35
C PHE A 172 13.39 0.46 -6.00
N TYR A 173 14.34 1.34 -6.36
CA TYR A 173 15.75 1.17 -6.02
C TYR A 173 15.99 1.09 -4.51
N ASN A 174 15.37 1.97 -3.73
CA ASN A 174 15.51 1.99 -2.28
C ASN A 174 14.97 0.70 -1.64
N ILE A 175 13.84 0.19 -2.13
CA ILE A 175 13.25 -1.07 -1.65
C ILE A 175 14.13 -2.25 -2.00
N ASN A 176 14.65 -2.33 -3.22
CA ASN A 176 15.56 -3.43 -3.59
C ASN A 176 16.80 -3.45 -2.70
N SER A 177 17.35 -2.26 -2.42
CA SER A 177 18.48 -2.13 -1.49
C SER A 177 18.14 -2.60 -0.07
N LEU A 178 16.89 -2.41 0.39
CA LEU A 178 16.43 -2.88 1.69
C LEU A 178 16.20 -4.39 1.74
N ILE A 179 15.62 -4.97 0.68
CA ILE A 179 15.37 -6.41 0.60
C ILE A 179 16.69 -7.18 0.48
N GLU A 180 17.64 -6.69 -0.32
CA GLU A 180 18.97 -7.33 -0.49
C GLU A 180 19.85 -7.26 0.77
N ALA A 181 19.54 -6.36 1.71
CA ALA A 181 20.26 -6.22 2.97
C ALA A 181 19.79 -7.18 4.07
N GLN A 182 18.68 -7.90 3.86
CA GLN A 182 18.15 -8.92 4.78
C GLN A 182 18.70 -10.31 4.45
#